data_AF-A0A1W9QYT4-F1
#
_entry.id   AF-A0A1W9QYT4-F1
#
_cell.length_a   1.000
_cell.length_b   1.000
_cell.length_c   1.000
_cell.angle_alpha   90.00
_cell.angle_beta   90.00
_cell.angle_gamma   90.00
#
_symmetry.space_group_name_H-M   'P 1'
#
loop_
_entity.id
_entity.type
_entity.pdbx_description
1 polymer ?
#
loop_
_entity_poly.entity_id
_entity_poly.type
_entity_poly.pdbx_seq_one_letter_code
_entity_poly.pdbx_strand_id
1 'polypeptide(L)'
;MRPDEIKPDTGLCTILGHNAQTGYMRKYFNKIMKHNGINATAIALNITDEHFDFTMSNVGQSKVDKMMIEKEFQEKAVSYCDTLDEVSQREGRIDFIEVVDGEVKGFCLDDKAKNLFDKPE
;
A
#
# COMPACT_ATOMS: atom_id res chain seq x y z
N MET A 1 -10.49 -11.30 -7.43
CA MET A 1 -10.06 -12.63 -6.97
C MET A 1 -11.12 -13.18 -6.03
N ARG A 2 -11.49 -14.46 -6.14
CA ARG A 2 -12.40 -15.16 -5.21
C ARG A 2 -11.58 -15.74 -4.04
N PRO A 3 -12.15 -15.98 -2.85
CA PRO A 3 -11.41 -16.53 -1.72
C PRO A 3 -10.72 -17.87 -2.01
N ASP A 4 -11.33 -18.74 -2.82
CA ASP A 4 -10.79 -20.02 -3.27
C ASP A 4 -9.61 -19.91 -4.24
N GLU A 5 -9.37 -18.71 -4.79
CA GLU A 5 -8.24 -18.43 -5.69
C GLU A 5 -6.97 -18.02 -4.93
N ILE A 6 -7.05 -17.75 -3.62
CA ILE A 6 -5.92 -17.31 -2.78
C ILE A 6 -5.10 -18.53 -2.35
N LYS A 7 -3.80 -18.51 -2.67
CA LYS A 7 -2.84 -19.56 -2.38
C LYS A 7 -1.76 -19.07 -1.40
N PRO A 8 -0.96 -19.97 -0.80
CA PRO A 8 0.13 -19.56 0.09
C PRO A 8 1.18 -18.63 -0.54
N ASP A 9 1.33 -18.67 -1.86
CA ASP A 9 2.24 -17.82 -2.65
C ASP A 9 1.57 -16.55 -3.19
N THR A 10 0.28 -16.31 -2.88
CA THR A 10 -0.41 -15.09 -3.28
C THR A 10 0.14 -13.89 -2.51
N GLY A 11 0.67 -12.90 -3.22
CA GLY A 11 1.16 -11.66 -2.63
C GLY A 11 0.05 -10.89 -1.93
N LEU A 12 0.32 -10.41 -0.72
CA LEU A 12 -0.65 -9.68 0.09
C LEU A 12 -0.35 -8.17 0.07
N CYS A 13 -1.35 -7.39 -0.34
CA CYS A 13 -1.34 -5.94 -0.23
C CYS A 13 -2.34 -5.49 0.84
N THR A 14 -1.88 -4.78 1.87
CA THR A 14 -2.78 -4.24 2.91
C THR A 14 -3.16 -2.80 2.58
N ILE A 15 -4.42 -2.42 2.72
CA ILE A 15 -4.88 -1.03 2.61
C ILE A 15 -5.21 -0.53 4.02
N LEU A 16 -4.49 0.48 4.51
CA LEU A 16 -4.70 1.10 5.81
C LEU A 16 -5.44 2.42 5.70
N GLY A 17 -6.50 2.58 6.49
CA GLY A 17 -7.28 3.81 6.61
C GLY A 17 -8.32 3.70 7.72
N HIS A 18 -8.98 4.79 8.09
CA HIS A 18 -10.10 4.76 9.05
C HIS A 18 -11.27 3.95 8.50
N ASN A 19 -11.51 4.04 7.18
CA ASN A 19 -12.63 3.41 6.49
C ASN A 19 -12.21 2.60 5.25
N ALA A 20 -11.01 2.02 5.25
CA ALA A 20 -10.45 1.31 4.10
C ALA A 20 -11.35 0.16 3.58
N GLN A 21 -12.14 -0.47 4.45
CA GLN A 21 -13.01 -1.61 4.08
C GLN A 21 -14.21 -1.24 3.21
N THR A 22 -14.70 0.00 3.30
CA THR A 22 -15.85 0.48 2.51
C THR A 22 -15.42 1.08 1.18
N GLY A 23 -14.13 1.39 1.01
CA GLY A 23 -13.57 1.96 -0.21
C GLY A 23 -13.61 1.02 -1.41
N TYR A 24 -13.66 1.60 -2.62
CA TYR A 24 -13.58 0.86 -3.87
C TYR A 24 -12.16 0.35 -4.20
N MET A 25 -11.14 0.86 -3.50
CA MET A 25 -9.73 0.58 -3.80
C MET A 25 -9.44 -0.92 -3.83
N ARG A 26 -9.87 -1.67 -2.81
CA ARG A 26 -9.72 -3.13 -2.74
C ARG A 26 -10.37 -3.84 -3.94
N LYS A 27 -11.56 -3.38 -4.36
CA LYS A 27 -12.29 -3.95 -5.49
C LYS A 27 -11.55 -3.71 -6.80
N TYR A 28 -11.04 -2.50 -7.02
CA TYR A 28 -10.28 -2.15 -8.22
C TYR A 28 -8.94 -2.87 -8.27
N PHE A 29 -8.17 -2.85 -7.18
CA PHE A 29 -6.90 -3.57 -7.08
C PHE A 29 -7.07 -5.05 -7.48
N ASN A 30 -8.01 -5.74 -6.84
CA ASN A 30 -8.26 -7.17 -7.09
C ASN A 30 -8.78 -7.47 -8.51
N LYS A 31 -9.43 -6.49 -9.16
CA LYS A 31 -9.86 -6.62 -10.56
C LYS A 31 -8.69 -6.42 -11.52
N ILE A 32 -7.84 -5.41 -11.26
CA ILE A 32 -6.65 -5.10 -12.07
C ILE A 32 -5.63 -6.25 -11.99
N MET A 33 -5.32 -6.75 -10.79
CA MET A 33 -4.39 -7.88 -10.63
C MET A 33 -4.89 -9.12 -11.38
N LYS A 34 -6.17 -9.46 -11.23
CA LYS A 34 -6.79 -10.58 -11.96
C LYS A 34 -6.74 -10.39 -13.48
N HIS A 35 -7.03 -9.19 -13.97
CA HIS A 35 -7.00 -8.88 -15.40
C HIS A 35 -5.60 -9.06 -16.00
N ASN A 36 -4.55 -8.73 -15.24
CA ASN A 36 -3.16 -8.83 -15.66
C ASN A 36 -2.49 -10.18 -15.30
N GLY A 37 -3.24 -11.15 -14.76
CA GLY A 37 -2.70 -12.45 -14.37
C GLY A 37 -1.69 -12.41 -13.20
N ILE A 38 -1.72 -11.34 -12.38
CA ILE A 38 -0.81 -11.15 -11.25
C ILE A 38 -1.39 -11.86 -10.02
N ASN A 39 -0.61 -12.76 -9.39
CA ASN A 39 -1.00 -13.49 -8.18
C ASN A 39 -0.87 -12.60 -6.93
N ALA A 40 -1.70 -11.57 -6.85
CA ALA A 40 -1.75 -10.65 -5.71
C ALA A 40 -3.19 -10.30 -5.33
N THR A 41 -3.43 -10.10 -4.04
CA THR A 41 -4.72 -9.68 -3.50
C THR A 41 -4.56 -8.55 -2.49
N ALA A 42 -5.56 -7.68 -2.42
CA ALA A 42 -5.65 -6.65 -1.41
C ALA A 42 -6.62 -7.03 -0.29
N ILE A 43 -6.21 -6.79 0.95
CA ILE A 43 -7.05 -6.75 2.15
C ILE A 43 -7.12 -5.31 2.66
N ALA A 44 -8.26 -4.91 3.19
CA ALA A 44 -8.44 -3.59 3.78
C ALA A 44 -8.59 -3.73 5.29
N LEU A 45 -7.83 -2.94 6.04
CA LEU A 45 -7.85 -2.90 7.48
C LEU A 45 -8.25 -1.50 7.95
N ASN A 46 -9.38 -1.43 8.64
CA ASN A 46 -9.76 -0.22 9.34
C ASN A 46 -8.90 -0.08 10.59
N ILE A 47 -8.31 1.09 10.79
CA ILE A 47 -7.41 1.35 11.92
C ILE A 47 -7.69 2.73 12.52
N THR A 48 -7.44 2.89 13.81
CA THR A 48 -7.50 4.18 14.50
C THR A 48 -6.11 4.82 14.54
N ASP A 49 -6.04 6.12 14.83
CA ASP A 49 -4.77 6.83 14.92
C ASP A 49 -3.84 6.24 16.00
N GLU A 50 -4.41 5.77 17.11
CA GLU A 50 -3.71 5.12 18.21
C GLU A 50 -3.08 3.79 17.78
N HIS A 51 -3.79 3.00 16.97
CA HIS A 51 -3.30 1.70 16.51
C HIS A 51 -2.37 1.81 15.31
N PHE A 52 -2.42 2.92 14.58
CA PHE A 52 -1.54 3.17 13.44
C PHE A 52 -0.07 3.08 13.83
N ASP A 53 0.32 3.73 14.93
CA ASP A 53 1.72 3.77 15.39
C ASP A 53 2.24 2.37 15.73
N PHE A 54 1.41 1.58 16.41
CA PHE A 54 1.74 0.19 16.74
C PHE A 54 1.87 -0.67 15.48
N THR A 55 0.97 -0.50 14.51
CA THR A 55 0.99 -1.28 13.27
C THR A 55 2.23 -0.95 12.44
N MET A 56 2.51 0.34 12.25
CA MET A 56 3.65 0.80 11.46
C MET A 56 5.00 0.48 12.09
N SER A 57 5.12 0.59 13.43
CA SER A 57 6.35 0.24 14.14
C SER A 57 6.75 -1.23 13.99
N ASN A 58 5.79 -2.11 13.65
CA ASN A 58 6.01 -3.55 13.52
C ASN A 58 5.92 -4.05 12.08
N VAL A 59 5.67 -3.17 11.09
CA VAL A 59 5.36 -3.59 9.72
C VAL A 59 6.52 -4.36 9.07
N GLY A 60 7.76 -3.96 9.34
CA GLY A 60 8.97 -4.64 8.85
C GLY A 60 9.13 -6.08 9.39
N GLN A 61 8.54 -6.39 10.55
CA GLN A 61 8.57 -7.74 11.14
C GLN A 61 7.32 -8.56 10.80
N SER A 62 6.36 -7.96 10.08
CA SER A 62 5.10 -8.59 9.74
C SER A 62 5.21 -9.44 8.46
N LYS A 63 4.13 -10.14 8.11
CA LYS A 63 4.01 -10.84 6.81
C LYS A 63 3.50 -9.94 5.68
N VAL A 64 3.46 -8.63 5.88
CA VAL A 64 2.95 -7.69 4.88
C VAL A 64 4.10 -7.33 3.94
N ASP A 65 3.97 -7.71 2.68
CA ASP A 65 4.96 -7.36 1.65
C ASP A 65 4.72 -5.97 1.07
N LYS A 66 3.44 -5.56 0.99
CA LYS A 66 2.98 -4.34 0.32
C LYS A 66 1.85 -3.70 1.10
N MET A 67 1.83 -2.37 1.13
CA MET A 67 0.78 -1.63 1.80
C MET A 67 0.43 -0.33 1.09
N MET A 68 -0.86 -0.04 0.95
CA MET A 68 -1.40 1.24 0.49
C MET A 68 -1.85 2.04 1.69
N ILE A 69 -1.49 3.32 1.73
CA ILE A 69 -1.81 4.23 2.84
C ILE A 69 -2.87 5.23 2.38
N GLU A 70 -4.02 5.22 3.03
CA GLU A 70 -5.07 6.21 2.81
C GLU A 70 -4.65 7.59 3.33
N LYS A 71 -5.27 8.64 2.77
CA LYS A 71 -4.85 10.04 2.87
C LYS A 71 -4.56 10.52 4.29
N GLU A 72 -5.39 10.12 5.24
CA GLU A 72 -5.30 10.49 6.65
C GLU A 72 -3.99 10.06 7.33
N PHE A 73 -3.28 9.08 6.76
CA PHE A 73 -2.07 8.50 7.35
C PHE A 73 -0.79 8.76 6.55
N GLN A 74 -0.88 9.37 5.36
CA GLN A 74 0.25 9.42 4.43
C GLN A 74 1.44 10.23 4.94
N GLU A 75 1.19 11.38 5.55
CA GLU A 75 2.25 12.21 6.16
C GLU A 75 2.87 11.49 7.37
N LYS A 76 2.01 10.87 8.20
CA LYS A 76 2.43 10.13 9.40
C LYS A 76 3.28 8.90 9.06
N ALA A 77 3.01 8.25 7.94
CA ALA A 77 3.74 7.07 7.48
C ALA A 77 5.23 7.34 7.17
N VAL A 78 5.59 8.59 6.84
CA VAL A 78 6.98 8.97 6.47
C VAL A 78 7.97 8.59 7.57
N SER A 79 7.63 8.82 8.85
CA SER A 79 8.53 8.54 9.98
C SER A 79 8.75 7.06 10.26
N TYR A 80 8.01 6.18 9.60
CA TYR A 80 8.07 4.72 9.80
C TYR A 80 8.78 3.99 8.66
N CYS A 81 9.23 4.71 7.63
CA CYS A 81 9.96 4.12 6.51
C CYS A 81 11.47 4.24 6.76
N ASP A 82 12.20 3.16 6.52
CA ASP A 82 13.67 3.14 6.56
C ASP A 82 14.26 3.89 5.36
N THR A 83 13.59 3.80 4.21
CA THR A 83 13.98 4.49 2.98
C THR A 83 12.79 5.15 2.29
N LEU A 84 13.06 6.25 1.59
CA LEU A 84 12.09 7.07 0.89
C LEU A 84 12.57 7.33 -0.53
N ASP A 85 11.67 7.24 -1.52
CA ASP A 85 11.98 7.71 -2.86
C ASP A 85 12.06 9.25 -2.94
N GLU A 86 12.63 9.78 -4.02
CA GLU A 86 12.82 11.23 -4.20
C GLU A 86 11.49 12.00 -4.12
N VAL A 87 10.42 11.40 -4.62
CA VAL A 87 9.08 11.98 -4.62
C VAL A 87 8.56 12.06 -3.18
N SER A 88 8.65 10.99 -2.40
CA SER A 88 8.25 11.00 -0.99
C SER A 88 9.05 12.00 -0.15
N GLN A 89 10.36 12.12 -0.40
CA GLN A 89 11.18 13.12 0.29
C GLN A 89 10.73 14.55 -0.04
N ARG A 90 10.35 14.80 -1.30
CA ARG A 90 9.90 16.12 -1.77
C ARG A 90 8.49 16.47 -1.29
N GLU A 91 7.55 15.53 -1.40
CA GLU A 91 6.13 15.75 -1.09
C GLU A 91 5.80 15.54 0.39
N GLY A 92 6.69 14.91 1.17
CA GLY A 92 6.49 14.70 2.61
C GLY A 92 5.35 13.72 2.93
N ARG A 93 5.06 12.77 2.04
CA ARG A 93 3.97 11.80 2.21
C ARG A 93 4.27 10.46 1.53
N ILE A 94 3.59 9.42 2.00
CA ILE A 94 3.68 8.05 1.47
C ILE A 94 2.32 7.57 0.99
N ASP A 95 2.23 7.18 -0.28
CA ASP A 95 1.05 6.51 -0.83
C ASP A 95 1.14 4.99 -0.70
N PHE A 96 2.36 4.45 -0.78
CA PHE A 96 2.64 3.04 -0.90
C PHE A 96 3.91 2.63 -0.16
N ILE A 97 3.89 1.44 0.42
CA ILE A 97 5.00 0.85 1.15
C ILE A 97 5.32 -0.53 0.58
N GLU A 98 6.61 -0.83 0.44
CA GLU A 98 7.11 -2.18 0.23
C GLU A 98 8.01 -2.60 1.40
N VAL A 99 7.82 -3.82 1.89
CA VAL A 99 8.71 -4.41 2.90
C VAL A 99 9.56 -5.46 2.22
N VAL A 100 10.89 -5.29 2.26
CA VAL A 100 11.84 -6.21 1.64
C VAL A 100 12.92 -6.54 2.67
N ASP A 101 13.04 -7.82 3.04
CA ASP A 101 13.99 -8.29 4.06
C ASP A 101 13.91 -7.51 5.38
N GLY A 102 12.70 -7.08 5.74
CA GLY A 102 12.39 -6.30 6.93
C GLY A 102 12.60 -4.78 6.81
N GLU A 103 13.16 -4.31 5.69
CA GLU A 103 13.33 -2.90 5.37
C GLU A 103 12.03 -2.31 4.80
N VAL A 104 11.55 -1.22 5.39
CA VAL A 104 10.30 -0.54 5.03
C VAL A 104 10.60 0.60 4.06
N LYS A 105 10.18 0.45 2.80
CA LYS A 105 10.42 1.42 1.72
C LYS A 105 9.15 2.19 1.42
N GLY A 106 9.18 3.51 1.58
CA GLY A 106 8.06 4.41 1.31
C GLY A 106 8.15 5.04 -0.07
N PHE A 107 7.01 5.12 -0.75
CA PHE A 107 6.88 5.71 -2.08
C PHE A 107 5.70 6.67 -2.18
N CYS A 108 5.90 7.75 -2.91
CA CYS A 108 4.84 8.63 -3.38
C CYS A 108 4.64 8.39 -4.88
N LEU A 109 3.40 8.15 -5.29
CA LEU A 109 3.07 7.69 -6.63
C LEU A 109 2.74 8.83 -7.60
N ASP A 110 2.81 10.09 -7.17
CA ASP A 110 2.38 11.24 -7.98
C ASP A 110 3.05 11.32 -9.35
N ASP A 111 4.38 11.28 -9.39
CA ASP A 111 5.10 11.41 -10.65
C ASP A 111 4.87 10.19 -11.55
N LYS A 112 4.72 8.99 -10.94
CA LYS A 112 4.36 7.77 -11.69
C LYS A 112 2.95 7.87 -12.28
N ALA A 113 1.99 8.40 -11.51
CA ALA A 113 0.62 8.60 -11.95
C ALA A 113 0.56 9.63 -13.09
N LYS A 114 1.19 10.81 -12.92
CA LYS A 114 1.29 11.84 -13.98
C LYS A 114 1.87 11.25 -15.26
N ASN A 115 3.01 10.56 -15.18
CA ASN A 115 3.66 9.94 -16.33
C ASN A 115 2.82 8.85 -17.02
N LEU A 116 1.87 8.24 -16.31
CA LEU A 116 0.97 7.22 -16.86
C LEU A 116 -0.20 7.86 -17.63
N PHE A 117 -0.73 8.99 -17.13
CA PHE A 117 -1.91 9.64 -17.71
C PHE A 117 -1.58 10.79 -18.68
N ASP A 118 -0.37 11.35 -18.64
CA ASP A 118 0.08 12.42 -19.55
C ASP A 118 0.70 11.89 -20.85
N LYS A 119 0.69 10.57 -21.08
CA LYS A 119 0.99 9.99 -22.39
C LYS A 119 -0.30 9.91 -23.20
N PRO A 120 -0.52 10.77 -24.21
CA PRO A 120 -1.60 10.54 -25.17
C PRO A 120 -1.31 9.24 -25.92
N GLU A 121 -2.34 8.41 -26.10
CA GLU A 121 -2.32 7.22 -26.97
C GLU A 121 -1.89 7.55 -28.40
#